data_AF-A0A968IXI0-F1
#
_entry.id   AF-A0A968IXI0-F1
#
_cell.length_a   1.000
_cell.length_b   1.000
_cell.length_c   1.000
_cell.angle_alpha   90.00
_cell.angle_beta   90.00
_cell.angle_gamma   90.00
#
_symmetry.space_group_name_H-M   'P 1'
#
loop_
_entity.id
_entity.type
_entity.pdbx_description
1 polymer ?
#
loop_
_entity_poly.entity_id
_entity_poly.type
_entity_poly.pdbx_seq_one_letter_code
_entity_poly.pdbx_strand_id
1 'polypeptide(L)'
;MVSADDGGRPQLPGVDRSRAAGGIGEWLDANLGVAGFGGRRSSPVVGADRWPAIAAAALEYYRGNPLALKVASRMVQELFDGDLAEFWGQRDGFFGSLRELLQQQWGRLSELEVQVMYGLALSAQPLTLGELQERMVTPPARGKLLEALSSLLWRSLVEKRDSHFGLPPLVAEYASELWLESCSRDLEQERGDFLAQYDLRQSPALAALAERLWRRWGTLEAIAHRLTQLTPVVGYMGPNREILLANLATRR
;
A
#
# COMPACT_ATOMS: atom_id res chain seq x y z
N MET A 1 -2.61 -42.53 27.05
CA MET A 1 -3.74 -42.63 26.12
C MET A 1 -4.88 -41.78 26.68
N VAL A 2 -4.87 -40.47 26.37
CA VAL A 2 -5.96 -39.47 26.47
C VAL A 2 -5.47 -38.34 25.55
N SER A 3 -5.84 -38.37 24.26
CA SER A 3 -6.83 -37.50 23.62
C SER A 3 -6.59 -36.02 23.91
N ALA A 4 -5.85 -35.37 23.01
CA ALA A 4 -5.85 -33.93 22.87
C ALA A 4 -6.94 -33.55 21.85
N ASP A 5 -7.81 -32.68 22.34
CA ASP A 5 -8.94 -32.02 21.70
C ASP A 5 -8.53 -31.34 20.38
N ASP A 6 -9.15 -31.75 19.27
CA ASP A 6 -8.98 -31.16 17.93
C ASP A 6 -9.82 -29.87 17.87
N GLY A 7 -9.27 -28.81 18.47
CA GLY A 7 -9.82 -27.45 18.43
C GLY A 7 -9.96 -26.98 16.98
N GLY A 8 -11.22 -26.86 16.55
CA GLY A 8 -11.65 -26.61 15.18
C GLY A 8 -10.86 -25.51 14.47
N ARG A 9 -10.17 -25.91 13.39
CA ARG A 9 -9.67 -24.99 12.37
C ARG A 9 -10.85 -24.24 11.75
N PRO A 10 -10.79 -22.90 11.57
CA PRO A 10 -11.85 -22.16 10.90
C PRO A 10 -12.00 -22.68 9.47
N GLN A 11 -13.19 -23.23 9.16
CA GLN A 11 -13.55 -23.59 7.80
C GLN A 11 -13.87 -22.30 7.03
N LEU A 12 -13.06 -22.02 6.01
CA LEU A 12 -13.26 -20.90 5.10
C LEU A 12 -14.52 -21.13 4.25
N PRO A 13 -15.46 -20.17 4.17
CA PRO A 13 -16.62 -20.29 3.29
C PRO A 13 -16.18 -20.09 1.83
N GLY A 14 -16.44 -21.09 0.98
CA GLY A 14 -16.37 -20.96 -0.49
C GLY A 14 -15.18 -21.62 -1.19
N VAL A 15 -14.23 -22.24 -0.48
CA VAL A 15 -13.14 -22.99 -1.14
C VAL A 15 -13.64 -24.39 -1.49
N ASP A 16 -14.18 -24.54 -2.69
CA ASP A 16 -14.48 -25.86 -3.26
C ASP A 16 -13.17 -26.60 -3.57
N ARG A 17 -12.71 -27.41 -2.61
CA ARG A 17 -11.50 -28.23 -2.71
C ARG A 17 -11.59 -29.27 -3.82
N SER A 18 -12.79 -29.59 -4.33
CA SER A 18 -12.98 -30.55 -5.42
C SER A 18 -12.70 -29.97 -6.81
N ARG A 19 -12.67 -28.63 -6.95
CA ARG A 19 -12.34 -27.94 -8.22
C ARG A 19 -10.85 -27.73 -8.47
N ALA A 20 -9.97 -28.14 -7.55
CA ALA A 20 -8.52 -28.03 -7.71
C ALA A 20 -7.90 -29.14 -8.60
N ALA A 21 -8.69 -29.79 -9.45
CA ALA A 21 -8.30 -31.00 -10.17
C ALA A 21 -7.36 -30.79 -11.37
N GLY A 22 -7.15 -29.57 -11.88
CA GLY A 22 -6.27 -29.32 -13.04
C GLY A 22 -5.11 -28.37 -12.80
N GLY A 23 -4.60 -28.34 -11.55
CA GLY A 23 -3.36 -27.64 -11.22
C GLY A 23 -3.54 -26.15 -10.95
N ILE A 24 -2.41 -25.51 -10.62
CA ILE A 24 -2.40 -24.14 -10.09
C ILE A 24 -2.99 -23.12 -11.06
N GLY A 25 -2.81 -23.35 -12.36
CA GLY A 25 -3.29 -22.45 -13.40
C GLY A 25 -4.81 -22.40 -13.47
N GLU A 26 -5.48 -23.54 -13.40
CA GLU A 26 -6.94 -23.59 -13.36
C GLU A 26 -7.51 -23.03 -12.06
N TRP A 27 -6.82 -23.24 -10.93
CA TRP A 27 -7.24 -22.63 -9.67
C TRP A 27 -7.11 -21.10 -9.68
N LEU A 28 -6.02 -20.57 -10.22
CA LEU A 28 -5.81 -19.12 -10.37
C LEU A 28 -6.81 -18.53 -11.37
N ASP A 29 -7.05 -19.19 -12.49
CA ASP A 29 -8.07 -18.78 -13.47
C ASP A 29 -9.48 -18.74 -12.85
N ALA A 30 -9.82 -19.74 -12.01
CA ALA A 30 -11.12 -19.86 -11.37
C ALA A 30 -11.35 -18.88 -10.20
N ASN A 31 -10.30 -18.53 -9.45
CA ASN A 31 -10.43 -17.69 -8.24
C ASN A 31 -10.03 -16.23 -8.44
N LEU A 32 -9.18 -15.92 -9.42
CA LEU A 32 -8.74 -14.55 -9.70
C LEU A 32 -9.49 -13.90 -10.87
N GLY A 33 -10.32 -14.65 -11.60
CA GLY A 33 -11.10 -14.15 -12.73
C GLY A 33 -10.24 -13.67 -13.91
N VAL A 34 -8.97 -14.09 -13.98
CA VAL A 34 -8.03 -13.78 -15.05
C VAL A 34 -7.79 -15.07 -15.82
N ALA A 35 -8.17 -15.15 -17.09
CA ALA A 35 -7.90 -16.33 -17.90
C ALA A 35 -6.46 -16.33 -18.44
N GLY A 36 -5.79 -17.49 -18.40
CA GLY A 36 -4.53 -17.72 -19.11
C GLY A 36 -3.49 -18.54 -18.36
N PHE A 37 -3.72 -18.89 -17.09
CA PHE A 37 -2.79 -19.66 -16.29
C PHE A 37 -2.90 -21.17 -16.54
N GLY A 38 -4.07 -21.70 -16.91
CA GLY A 38 -4.26 -23.11 -17.26
C GLY A 38 -3.81 -23.49 -18.70
N GLY A 39 -3.51 -22.50 -19.55
CA GLY A 39 -3.40 -22.70 -21.00
C GLY A 39 -2.01 -23.03 -21.57
N ARG A 40 -0.92 -22.95 -20.79
CA ARG A 40 0.42 -23.29 -21.27
C ARG A 40 1.07 -24.28 -20.32
N ARG A 41 1.24 -25.53 -20.79
CA ARG A 41 1.95 -26.66 -20.16
C ARG A 41 2.41 -26.35 -18.73
N SER A 42 1.49 -26.47 -17.78
CA SER A 42 1.80 -26.38 -16.37
C SER A 42 2.75 -27.55 -16.06
N SER A 43 4.05 -27.26 -15.92
CA SER A 43 4.95 -28.17 -15.22
C SER A 43 4.33 -28.48 -13.85
N PRO A 44 4.47 -29.70 -13.33
CA PRO A 44 4.01 -30.01 -11.99
C PRO A 44 4.67 -29.04 -11.02
N VAL A 45 3.84 -28.28 -10.30
CA VAL A 45 4.29 -27.29 -9.31
C VAL A 45 5.04 -28.04 -8.22
N VAL A 46 6.33 -27.72 -8.08
CA VAL A 46 7.15 -28.20 -6.97
C VAL A 46 6.57 -27.61 -5.68
N GLY A 47 6.28 -28.45 -4.67
CA GLY A 47 5.68 -28.01 -3.40
C GLY A 47 4.15 -27.90 -3.37
N ALA A 48 3.43 -28.59 -4.27
CA ALA A 48 1.96 -28.61 -4.34
C ALA A 48 1.25 -28.98 -3.00
N ASP A 49 1.93 -29.69 -2.10
CA ASP A 49 1.46 -30.04 -0.75
C ASP A 49 1.32 -28.81 0.17
N ARG A 50 2.13 -27.76 -0.05
CA ARG A 50 2.15 -26.53 0.76
C ARG A 50 1.33 -25.40 0.15
N TRP A 51 0.89 -25.55 -1.09
CA TRP A 51 0.15 -24.55 -1.87
C TRP A 51 -1.08 -23.99 -1.15
N PRO A 52 -1.96 -24.78 -0.49
CA PRO A 52 -3.15 -24.23 0.15
C PRO A 52 -2.84 -23.24 1.28
N ALA A 53 -1.74 -23.46 2.02
CA ALA A 53 -1.32 -22.58 3.10
C ALA A 53 -0.68 -21.29 2.58
N ILE A 54 0.14 -21.39 1.53
CA ILE A 54 0.77 -20.24 0.87
C ILE A 54 -0.30 -19.38 0.16
N ALA A 55 -1.26 -20.00 -0.52
CA ALA A 55 -2.37 -19.29 -1.17
C ALA A 55 -3.27 -18.56 -0.14
N ALA A 56 -3.57 -19.20 1.00
CA ALA A 56 -4.32 -18.54 2.08
C ALA A 56 -3.54 -17.36 2.67
N ALA A 57 -2.24 -17.53 2.93
CA ALA A 57 -1.40 -16.46 3.45
C ALA A 57 -1.24 -15.32 2.42
N ALA A 58 -1.15 -15.62 1.12
CA ALA A 58 -1.11 -14.62 0.05
C ALA A 58 -2.45 -13.87 -0.07
N LEU A 59 -3.58 -14.58 -0.02
CA LEU A 59 -4.91 -13.96 -0.04
C LEU A 59 -5.13 -13.05 1.17
N GLU A 60 -4.65 -13.45 2.35
CA GLU A 60 -4.68 -12.65 3.56
C GLU A 60 -3.74 -11.44 3.46
N TYR A 61 -2.52 -11.66 3.01
CA TYR A 61 -1.48 -10.63 2.90
C TYR A 61 -1.82 -9.56 1.85
N TYR A 62 -2.26 -9.98 0.67
CA TYR A 62 -2.73 -9.08 -0.39
C TYR A 62 -4.20 -8.68 -0.21
N ARG A 63 -4.88 -9.14 0.84
CA ARG A 63 -6.31 -8.89 1.13
C ARG A 63 -7.24 -9.15 -0.06
N GLY A 64 -6.92 -10.15 -0.88
CA GLY A 64 -7.70 -10.46 -2.08
C GLY A 64 -7.54 -9.46 -3.23
N ASN A 65 -6.54 -8.56 -3.19
CA ASN A 65 -6.30 -7.57 -4.25
C ASN A 65 -5.98 -8.29 -5.58
N PRO A 66 -6.87 -8.23 -6.60
CA PRO A 66 -6.68 -8.98 -7.84
C PRO A 66 -5.45 -8.54 -8.62
N LEU A 67 -5.05 -7.27 -8.52
CA LEU A 67 -3.84 -6.76 -9.17
C LEU A 67 -2.59 -7.36 -8.49
N ALA A 68 -2.48 -7.27 -7.17
CA ALA A 68 -1.35 -7.83 -6.44
C ALA A 68 -1.25 -9.35 -6.66
N LEU A 69 -2.37 -10.06 -6.67
CA LEU A 69 -2.43 -11.50 -6.91
C LEU A 69 -2.08 -11.86 -8.36
N LYS A 70 -2.54 -11.09 -9.36
CA LYS A 70 -2.17 -11.28 -10.76
C LYS A 70 -0.67 -11.08 -10.99
N VAL A 71 -0.09 -10.08 -10.32
CA VAL A 71 1.34 -9.80 -10.37
C VAL A 71 2.14 -10.90 -9.69
N ALA A 72 1.75 -11.31 -8.50
CA ALA A 72 2.37 -12.43 -7.80
C ALA A 72 2.35 -13.72 -8.62
N SER A 73 1.19 -14.03 -9.22
CA SER A 73 1.01 -15.23 -10.04
C SER A 73 1.94 -15.24 -11.26
N ARG A 74 2.10 -14.10 -11.93
CA ARG A 74 2.99 -13.98 -13.08
C ARG A 74 4.45 -14.20 -12.70
N MET A 75 4.90 -13.63 -11.58
CA MET A 75 6.30 -13.69 -11.18
C MET A 75 6.69 -15.06 -10.62
N VAL A 76 5.78 -15.74 -9.92
CA VAL A 76 5.93 -17.15 -9.58
C VAL A 76 6.25 -17.97 -10.84
N GLN A 77 5.53 -17.73 -11.94
CA GLN A 77 5.77 -18.46 -13.19
C GLN A 77 7.05 -18.02 -13.92
N GLU A 78 7.33 -16.73 -14.00
CA GLU A 78 8.42 -16.20 -14.81
C GLU A 78 9.80 -16.21 -14.13
N LEU A 79 9.86 -16.13 -12.79
CA LEU A 79 11.11 -15.99 -12.03
C LEU A 79 11.44 -17.20 -11.16
N PHE A 80 10.43 -18.00 -10.79
CA PHE A 80 10.58 -19.14 -9.89
C PHE A 80 10.15 -20.46 -10.55
N ASP A 81 9.94 -20.47 -11.87
CA ASP A 81 9.48 -21.64 -12.64
C ASP A 81 8.22 -22.33 -12.06
N GLY A 82 7.39 -21.58 -11.33
CA GLY A 82 6.22 -22.09 -10.63
C GLY A 82 6.44 -22.48 -9.16
N ASP A 83 7.65 -22.39 -8.60
CA ASP A 83 7.94 -22.73 -7.20
C ASP A 83 7.48 -21.60 -6.25
N LEU A 84 6.34 -21.85 -5.61
CA LEU A 84 5.75 -20.93 -4.66
C LEU A 84 6.35 -20.94 -3.28
N ALA A 85 6.98 -22.04 -2.88
CA ALA A 85 7.65 -22.12 -1.59
C ALA A 85 8.93 -21.28 -1.62
N GLU A 86 9.67 -21.33 -2.73
CA GLU A 86 10.82 -20.48 -2.98
C GLU A 86 10.42 -19.00 -3.07
N PHE A 87 9.39 -18.69 -3.85
CA PHE A 87 8.80 -17.35 -3.95
C PHE A 87 8.42 -16.79 -2.56
N TRP A 88 7.72 -17.58 -1.73
CA TRP A 88 7.27 -17.16 -0.40
C TRP A 88 8.43 -16.99 0.59
N GLY A 89 9.52 -17.73 0.38
CA GLY A 89 10.78 -17.59 1.12
C GLY A 89 11.54 -16.30 0.79
N GLN A 90 11.41 -15.78 -0.43
CA GLN A 90 12.10 -14.57 -0.93
C GLN A 90 11.22 -13.31 -0.97
N ARG A 91 10.16 -13.27 -0.16
CA ARG A 91 9.16 -12.19 -0.10
C ARG A 91 9.70 -10.74 -0.06
N ASP A 92 10.94 -10.53 0.42
CA ASP A 92 11.57 -9.21 0.44
C ASP A 92 12.06 -8.76 -0.96
N GLY A 93 12.48 -9.69 -1.83
CA GLY A 93 12.85 -9.41 -3.22
C GLY A 93 11.64 -9.15 -4.14
N PHE A 94 10.49 -9.72 -3.78
CA PHE A 94 9.20 -9.57 -4.47
C PHE A 94 8.66 -8.13 -4.48
N PHE A 95 8.98 -7.34 -3.45
CA PHE A 95 8.60 -5.93 -3.40
C PHE A 95 9.20 -5.13 -4.56
N GLY A 96 10.35 -5.52 -5.12
CA GLY A 96 11.02 -4.80 -6.20
C GLY A 96 10.20 -4.79 -7.49
N SER A 97 9.79 -5.95 -7.98
CA SER A 97 9.06 -6.09 -9.24
C SER A 97 7.57 -5.73 -9.13
N LEU A 98 6.98 -5.84 -7.94
CA LEU A 98 5.66 -5.28 -7.67
C LEU A 98 5.68 -3.75 -7.56
N ARG A 99 6.76 -3.17 -7.02
CA ARG A 99 6.99 -1.72 -7.00
C ARG A 99 7.12 -1.15 -8.41
N GLU A 100 7.76 -1.85 -9.35
CA GLU A 100 7.81 -1.43 -10.76
C GLU A 100 6.43 -1.35 -11.41
N LEU A 101 5.55 -2.32 -11.12
CA LEU A 101 4.19 -2.32 -11.67
C LEU A 101 3.32 -1.25 -11.00
N LEU A 102 3.45 -1.04 -9.69
CA LEU A 102 2.81 0.08 -9.01
C LEU A 102 3.31 1.41 -9.56
N GLN A 103 4.60 1.54 -9.86
CA GLN A 103 5.17 2.73 -10.49
C GLN A 103 4.56 3.00 -11.86
N GLN A 104 4.36 1.97 -12.68
CA GLN A 104 3.68 2.10 -13.98
C GLN A 104 2.21 2.55 -13.82
N GLN A 105 1.48 2.00 -12.85
CA GLN A 105 0.10 2.44 -12.58
C GLN A 105 0.07 3.88 -12.04
N TRP A 106 0.99 4.20 -11.15
CA TRP A 106 1.13 5.52 -10.54
C TRP A 106 1.41 6.61 -11.57
N GLY A 107 2.29 6.33 -12.54
CA GLY A 107 2.64 7.26 -13.62
C GLY A 107 1.48 7.59 -14.57
N ARG A 108 0.36 6.86 -14.49
CA ARG A 108 -0.85 7.10 -15.29
C ARG A 108 -1.94 7.83 -14.51
N LEU A 109 -1.74 8.05 -13.21
CA LEU A 109 -2.68 8.77 -12.38
C LEU A 109 -2.62 10.26 -12.68
N SER A 110 -3.78 10.89 -12.71
CA SER A 110 -3.91 12.34 -12.69
C SER A 110 -3.39 12.90 -11.37
N GLU A 111 -3.05 14.19 -11.37
CA GLU A 111 -2.58 14.88 -10.16
C GLU A 111 -3.57 14.75 -8.99
N LEU A 112 -4.87 14.88 -9.27
CA LEU A 112 -5.90 14.71 -8.25
C LEU A 112 -5.96 13.27 -7.72
N GLU A 113 -5.82 12.26 -8.58
CA GLU A 113 -5.78 10.87 -8.14
C GLU A 113 -4.55 10.62 -7.24
N VAL A 114 -3.37 11.16 -7.59
CA VAL A 114 -2.17 11.10 -6.74
C VAL A 114 -2.42 11.78 -5.39
N GLN A 115 -3.07 12.95 -5.38
CA GLN A 115 -3.42 13.64 -4.13
C GLN A 115 -4.37 12.82 -3.25
N VAL A 116 -5.36 12.14 -3.85
CA VAL A 116 -6.26 11.21 -3.15
C VAL A 116 -5.47 10.04 -2.57
N MET A 117 -4.57 9.44 -3.34
CA MET A 117 -3.74 8.32 -2.89
C MET A 117 -2.88 8.72 -1.68
N TYR A 118 -2.24 9.89 -1.71
CA TYR A 118 -1.52 10.40 -0.54
C TYR A 118 -2.44 10.68 0.64
N GLY A 119 -3.57 11.36 0.43
CA GLY A 119 -4.53 11.66 1.50
C GLY A 119 -5.03 10.41 2.26
N LEU A 120 -5.20 9.29 1.54
CA LEU A 120 -5.54 7.99 2.12
C LEU A 120 -4.33 7.31 2.79
N ALA A 121 -3.16 7.29 2.13
CA ALA A 121 -1.94 6.64 2.64
C ALA A 121 -1.43 7.26 3.95
N LEU A 122 -1.61 8.57 4.10
CA LEU A 122 -1.21 9.31 5.30
C LEU A 122 -2.17 9.10 6.47
N SER A 123 -3.21 8.28 6.32
CA SER A 123 -4.12 7.93 7.40
C SER A 123 -3.83 6.56 7.99
N ALA A 124 -3.91 6.46 9.32
CA ALA A 124 -3.85 5.17 10.00
C ALA A 124 -5.13 4.33 9.81
N GLN A 125 -6.25 4.96 9.42
CA GLN A 125 -7.56 4.31 9.29
C GLN A 125 -8.23 4.71 7.96
N PRO A 126 -9.11 3.85 7.41
CA PRO A 126 -9.94 4.22 6.26
C PRO A 126 -10.78 5.48 6.53
N LEU A 127 -10.99 6.30 5.50
CA LEU A 127 -11.66 7.60 5.60
C LEU A 127 -12.98 7.61 4.85
N THR A 128 -13.96 8.32 5.39
CA THR A 128 -15.10 8.77 4.61
C THR A 128 -14.70 9.82 3.59
N LEU A 129 -15.57 10.07 2.61
CA LEU A 129 -15.38 11.14 1.62
C LEU A 129 -15.23 12.52 2.27
N GLY A 130 -15.96 12.77 3.38
CA GLY A 130 -15.87 14.03 4.12
C GLY A 130 -14.52 14.21 4.79
N GLU A 131 -14.06 13.18 5.52
CA GLU A 131 -12.77 13.20 6.20
C GLU A 131 -11.59 13.30 5.23
N LEU A 132 -11.68 12.64 4.06
CA LEU A 132 -10.67 12.79 3.01
C LEU A 132 -10.62 14.22 2.46
N GLN A 133 -11.77 14.86 2.29
CA GLN A 133 -11.86 16.24 1.83
C GLN A 133 -11.31 17.22 2.89
N GLU A 134 -11.67 17.04 4.17
CA GLU A 134 -11.17 17.85 5.28
C GLU A 134 -9.67 17.71 5.50
N ARG A 135 -9.09 16.55 5.17
CA ARG A 135 -7.65 16.35 5.22
C ARG A 135 -6.89 17.15 4.19
N MET A 136 -7.50 17.48 3.05
CA MET A 136 -6.83 18.27 2.01
C MET A 136 -6.94 19.75 2.37
N VAL A 137 -5.81 20.45 2.50
CA VAL A 137 -5.79 21.88 2.87
C VAL A 137 -6.49 22.73 1.82
N THR A 138 -6.32 22.39 0.54
CA THR A 138 -7.08 22.96 -0.56
C THR A 138 -7.97 21.86 -1.16
N PRO A 139 -9.18 21.64 -0.61
CA PRO A 139 -10.01 20.52 -1.03
C PRO A 139 -10.56 20.72 -2.45
N PRO A 140 -10.51 19.69 -3.29
CA PRO A 140 -11.15 19.72 -4.61
C PRO A 140 -12.69 19.75 -4.47
N ALA A 141 -13.36 20.13 -5.55
CA ALA A 141 -14.81 20.02 -5.62
C ALA A 141 -15.24 18.56 -5.42
N ARG A 142 -16.29 18.33 -4.61
CA ARG A 142 -16.77 16.99 -4.24
C ARG A 142 -17.01 16.06 -5.44
N GLY A 143 -17.54 16.59 -6.55
CA GLY A 143 -17.75 15.83 -7.79
C GLY A 143 -16.44 15.31 -8.39
N LYS A 144 -15.40 16.16 -8.42
CA LYS A 144 -14.06 15.78 -8.91
C LYS A 144 -13.39 14.76 -8.00
N LEU A 145 -13.58 14.88 -6.69
CA LEU A 145 -13.09 13.90 -5.72
C LEU A 145 -13.74 12.53 -5.91
N LEU A 146 -15.05 12.49 -6.17
CA LEU A 146 -15.78 11.27 -6.49
C LEU A 146 -15.31 10.65 -7.81
N GLU A 147 -15.13 11.45 -8.87
CA GLU A 147 -14.58 10.97 -10.15
C GLU A 147 -13.21 10.30 -9.96
N ALA A 148 -12.31 10.93 -9.19
CA ALA A 148 -11.00 10.39 -8.87
C ALA A 148 -11.09 9.06 -8.08
N LEU A 149 -11.92 9.01 -7.03
CA LEU A 149 -12.14 7.78 -6.24
C LEU A 149 -12.74 6.65 -7.09
N SER A 150 -13.73 6.94 -7.93
CA SER A 150 -14.33 5.97 -8.84
C SER A 150 -13.30 5.39 -9.82
N SER A 151 -12.45 6.25 -10.38
CA SER A 151 -11.36 5.86 -11.27
C SER A 151 -10.32 4.97 -10.57
N LEU A 152 -9.92 5.32 -9.34
CA LEU A 152 -9.00 4.54 -8.52
C LEU A 152 -9.58 3.18 -8.07
N LEU A 153 -10.87 3.14 -7.74
CA LEU A 153 -11.60 1.90 -7.42
C LEU A 153 -11.61 0.95 -8.62
N TRP A 154 -11.89 1.48 -9.82
CA TRP A 154 -11.92 0.68 -11.04
C TRP A 154 -10.57 0.06 -11.38
N ARG A 155 -9.47 0.72 -10.99
CA ARG A 155 -8.09 0.22 -11.10
C ARG A 155 -7.65 -0.65 -9.93
N SER A 156 -8.52 -0.90 -8.95
CA SER A 156 -8.22 -1.66 -7.73
C SER A 156 -7.04 -1.10 -6.91
N LEU A 157 -6.82 0.22 -6.99
CA LEU A 157 -5.80 0.94 -6.20
C LEU A 157 -6.34 1.46 -4.87
N VAL A 158 -7.67 1.58 -4.76
CA VAL A 158 -8.41 1.95 -3.55
C VAL A 158 -9.37 0.82 -3.20
N GLU A 159 -9.55 0.57 -1.91
CA GLU A 159 -10.60 -0.29 -1.38
C GLU A 159 -11.73 0.56 -0.80
N LYS A 160 -12.96 0.09 -0.93
CA LYS A 160 -14.12 0.69 -0.28
C LYS A 160 -14.81 -0.35 0.60
N ARG A 161 -15.07 0.02 1.86
CA ARG A 161 -15.89 -0.74 2.80
C ARG A 161 -16.93 0.20 3.39
N ASP A 162 -18.20 -0.09 3.15
CA ASP A 162 -19.32 0.80 3.49
C ASP A 162 -19.12 2.23 2.93
N SER A 163 -19.05 3.23 3.81
CA SER A 163 -18.78 4.63 3.48
C SER A 163 -17.30 5.01 3.53
N HIS A 164 -16.41 4.07 3.82
CA HIS A 164 -14.98 4.33 4.03
C HIS A 164 -14.14 3.85 2.86
N PHE A 165 -13.12 4.63 2.53
CA PHE A 165 -12.12 4.39 1.51
C PHE A 165 -10.78 4.19 2.18
N GLY A 166 -10.01 3.23 1.69
CA GLY A 166 -8.65 2.96 2.16
C GLY A 166 -7.79 2.48 1.02
N LEU A 167 -6.51 2.25 1.31
CA LEU A 167 -5.59 1.64 0.36
C LEU A 167 -5.34 0.18 0.75
N PRO A 168 -5.20 -0.72 -0.24
CA PRO A 168 -4.58 -2.02 0.00
C PRO A 168 -3.22 -1.83 0.70
N PRO A 169 -2.81 -2.69 1.65
CA PRO A 169 -1.62 -2.48 2.49
C PRO A 169 -0.36 -2.13 1.71
N LEU A 170 -0.07 -2.89 0.67
CA LEU A 170 1.06 -2.68 -0.22
C LEU A 170 1.00 -1.32 -0.94
N VAL A 171 -0.19 -0.92 -1.40
CA VAL A 171 -0.38 0.36 -2.09
C VAL A 171 -0.24 1.51 -1.10
N ALA A 172 -0.70 1.32 0.14
CA ALA A 172 -0.52 2.27 1.25
C ALA A 172 0.96 2.47 1.57
N GLU A 173 1.73 1.39 1.66
CA GLU A 173 3.17 1.42 1.90
C GLU A 173 3.89 2.15 0.76
N TYR A 174 3.60 1.78 -0.49
CA TYR A 174 4.20 2.42 -1.67
C TYR A 174 3.89 3.92 -1.72
N ALA A 175 2.63 4.31 -1.53
CA ALA A 175 2.19 5.70 -1.54
C ALA A 175 2.82 6.51 -0.39
N SER A 176 2.89 5.94 0.81
CA SER A 176 3.52 6.58 1.97
C SER A 176 5.01 6.80 1.74
N GLU A 177 5.70 5.81 1.19
CA GLU A 177 7.12 5.89 0.86
C GLU A 177 7.42 6.96 -0.20
N LEU A 178 6.59 7.05 -1.25
CA LEU A 178 6.68 8.10 -2.25
C LEU A 178 6.43 9.49 -1.66
N TRP A 179 5.42 9.62 -0.79
CA TRP A 179 5.14 10.88 -0.12
C TRP A 179 6.30 11.31 0.78
N LEU A 180 6.83 10.39 1.59
CA LEU A 180 7.96 10.66 2.50
C LEU A 180 9.22 11.08 1.73
N GLU A 181 9.52 10.41 0.62
CA GLU A 181 10.65 10.77 -0.25
C GLU A 181 10.45 12.15 -0.88
N SER A 182 9.25 12.42 -1.41
CA SER A 182 8.92 13.70 -2.04
C SER A 182 8.96 14.84 -1.02
N CYS A 183 8.38 14.65 0.16
CA CYS A 183 8.40 15.64 1.24
C CYS A 183 9.82 15.87 1.75
N SER A 184 10.64 14.83 1.90
CA SER A 184 12.04 15.00 2.32
C SER A 184 12.83 15.84 1.30
N ARG A 185 12.67 15.55 0.01
CA ARG A 185 13.30 16.31 -1.08
C ARG A 185 12.80 17.75 -1.14
N ASP A 186 11.52 17.96 -0.89
CA ASP A 186 10.92 19.29 -0.84
C ASP A 186 11.57 20.14 0.26
N LEU A 187 11.72 19.54 1.45
CA LEU A 187 12.37 20.17 2.60
C LEU A 187 13.89 20.38 2.38
N GLU A 188 14.56 19.49 1.63
CA GLU A 188 15.95 19.67 1.20
C GLU A 188 16.15 20.90 0.31
N GLN A 189 15.12 21.23 -0.47
CA GLN A 189 15.08 22.40 -1.34
C GLN A 189 14.53 23.65 -0.63
N GLU A 190 14.41 23.59 0.71
CA GLU A 190 13.88 24.68 1.54
C GLU A 190 12.44 25.07 1.17
N ARG A 191 11.66 24.10 0.68
CA ARG A 191 10.23 24.23 0.40
C ARG A 191 9.43 23.35 1.35
N GLY A 192 8.16 23.66 1.54
CA GLY A 192 7.26 22.88 2.40
C GLY A 192 5.88 22.70 1.79
N ASP A 193 5.81 22.59 0.47
CA ASP A 193 4.60 22.40 -0.32
C ASP A 193 3.89 21.10 0.09
N PHE A 194 4.66 20.00 0.17
CA PHE A 194 4.11 18.69 0.55
C PHE A 194 3.61 18.67 2.00
N LEU A 195 4.33 19.34 2.90
CA LEU A 195 3.95 19.46 4.30
C LEU A 195 2.72 20.35 4.48
N ALA A 196 2.48 21.29 3.57
CA ALA A 196 1.33 22.21 3.61
C ALA A 196 0.10 21.69 2.85
N GLN A 197 0.20 20.56 2.14
CA GLN A 197 -0.88 20.05 1.29
C GLN A 197 -1.98 19.30 2.07
N TYR A 198 -1.63 18.72 3.22
CA TYR A 198 -2.53 17.89 4.03
C TYR A 198 -2.55 18.32 5.50
N ASP A 199 -3.68 18.12 6.17
CA ASP A 199 -3.74 18.11 7.64
C ASP A 199 -3.19 16.78 8.17
N LEU A 200 -2.02 16.85 8.80
CA LEU A 200 -1.28 15.69 9.28
C LEU A 200 -1.28 15.56 10.80
N ARG A 201 -2.11 16.33 11.52
CA ARG A 201 -2.11 16.35 12.99
C ARG A 201 -2.34 14.98 13.63
N GLN A 202 -3.11 14.12 12.96
CA GLN A 202 -3.41 12.75 13.39
C GLN A 202 -2.73 11.70 12.50
N SER A 203 -1.81 12.11 11.63
CA SER A 203 -1.14 11.24 10.69
C SER A 203 0.11 10.61 11.32
N PRO A 204 0.33 9.29 11.18
CA PRO A 204 1.59 8.66 11.56
C PRO A 204 2.76 9.13 10.68
N ALA A 205 2.48 9.76 9.52
CA ALA A 205 3.50 10.16 8.56
C ALA A 205 4.48 11.22 9.10
N LEU A 206 4.06 12.09 10.03
CA LEU A 206 4.96 13.07 10.64
C LEU A 206 6.04 12.40 11.50
N ALA A 207 5.70 11.30 12.17
CA ALA A 207 6.67 10.54 12.97
C ALA A 207 7.66 9.78 12.07
N ALA A 208 7.17 9.19 10.98
CA ALA A 208 8.00 8.54 9.96
C ALA A 208 8.91 9.54 9.22
N LEU A 209 8.39 10.74 8.91
CA LEU A 209 9.16 11.82 8.33
C LEU A 209 10.26 12.30 9.29
N ALA A 210 9.95 12.50 10.58
CA ALA A 210 10.94 12.83 11.59
C ALA A 210 12.09 11.82 11.62
N GLU A 211 11.78 10.52 11.55
CA GLU A 211 12.81 9.47 11.48
C GLU A 211 13.71 9.60 10.26
N ARG A 212 13.10 9.79 9.09
CA ARG A 212 13.81 9.91 7.82
C ARG A 212 14.72 11.13 7.80
N LEU A 213 14.22 12.27 8.27
CA LEU A 213 15.00 13.51 8.36
C LEU A 213 16.15 13.37 9.37
N TRP A 214 15.91 12.71 10.50
CA TRP A 214 16.97 12.43 11.48
C TRP A 214 18.11 11.59 10.88
N ARG A 215 17.78 10.50 10.17
CA ARG A 215 18.78 9.66 9.49
C ARG A 215 19.55 10.42 8.41
N ARG A 216 18.93 11.42 7.77
CA ARG A 216 19.51 12.20 6.67
C ARG A 216 20.40 13.35 7.17
N TRP A 217 19.96 14.06 8.21
CA TRP A 217 20.53 15.36 8.63
C TRP A 217 21.14 15.37 10.03
N GLY A 218 20.91 14.33 10.83
CA GLY A 218 21.68 14.01 12.03
C GLY A 218 21.38 14.80 13.30
N THR A 219 21.10 16.11 13.24
CA THR A 219 20.89 16.93 14.47
C THR A 219 19.58 17.71 14.45
N LEU A 220 18.89 17.77 15.60
CA LEU A 220 17.66 18.54 15.75
C LEU A 220 17.83 20.00 15.30
N GLU A 221 18.96 20.62 15.65
CA GLU A 221 19.27 22.02 15.31
C GLU A 221 19.31 22.25 13.80
N ALA A 222 19.97 21.36 13.04
CA ALA A 222 20.05 21.49 11.59
C ALA A 222 18.67 21.34 10.93
N ILE A 223 17.85 20.42 11.44
CA ILE A 223 16.50 20.17 10.92
C ILE A 223 15.57 21.33 11.29
N ALA A 224 15.59 21.78 12.55
CA ALA A 224 14.76 22.86 13.05
C ALA A 224 15.09 24.21 12.39
N HIS A 225 16.37 24.47 12.13
CA HIS A 225 16.79 25.66 11.39
C HIS A 225 16.16 25.67 9.98
N ARG A 226 16.24 24.56 9.24
CA ARG A 226 15.62 24.46 7.91
C ARG A 226 14.11 24.62 7.95
N LEU A 227 13.44 23.96 8.91
CA LEU A 227 11.99 24.03 9.07
C LEU A 227 11.47 25.43 9.43
N THR A 228 12.25 26.23 10.15
CA THR A 228 11.87 27.61 10.52
C THR A 228 12.11 28.61 9.39
N GLN A 229 13.01 28.30 8.44
CA GLN A 229 13.28 29.11 7.26
C GLN A 229 12.30 28.86 6.10
N LEU A 230 11.47 27.81 6.18
CA LEU A 230 10.45 27.53 5.17
C LEU A 230 9.45 28.69 5.09
N THR A 231 9.33 29.29 3.91
CA THR A 231 8.23 30.21 3.62
C THR A 231 6.96 29.39 3.42
N PRO A 232 5.85 29.70 4.13
CA PRO A 232 4.62 28.96 3.95
C PRO A 232 4.03 29.28 2.57
N VAL A 233 3.86 28.27 1.73
CA VAL A 233 3.27 28.47 0.40
C VAL A 233 1.77 28.80 0.50
N VAL A 234 1.06 28.29 1.53
CA VAL A 234 -0.28 28.74 1.97
C VAL A 234 -0.42 28.38 3.47
N GLY A 235 -1.18 29.16 4.25
CA GLY A 235 -1.17 29.24 5.72
C GLY A 235 -1.52 28.02 6.60
N TYR A 236 -1.28 26.77 6.17
CA TYR A 236 -1.56 25.56 6.97
C TYR A 236 -0.30 24.82 7.49
N MET A 237 0.92 25.28 7.19
CA MET A 237 2.15 24.58 7.61
C MET A 237 2.35 24.54 9.14
N GLY A 238 1.80 25.52 9.88
CA GLY A 238 2.06 25.72 11.32
C GLY A 238 1.89 24.45 12.18
N PRO A 239 0.69 23.85 12.22
CA PRO A 239 0.45 22.66 13.04
C PRO A 239 1.33 21.45 12.66
N ASN A 240 1.52 21.21 11.37
CA ASN A 240 2.34 20.09 10.90
C ASN A 240 3.81 20.27 11.28
N ARG A 241 4.34 21.49 11.17
CA ARG A 241 5.71 21.83 11.56
C ARG A 241 5.92 21.66 13.06
N GLU A 242 4.99 22.14 13.89
CA GLU A 242 5.08 22.01 15.35
C GLU A 242 5.11 20.54 15.80
N ILE A 243 4.22 19.72 15.25
CA ILE A 243 4.19 18.28 15.56
C ILE A 243 5.45 17.57 15.04
N LEU A 244 5.94 17.93 13.84
CA LEU A 244 7.18 17.39 13.31
C LEU A 244 8.38 17.71 14.21
N LEU A 245 8.50 18.95 14.67
CA LEU A 245 9.53 19.38 15.62
C LEU A 245 9.42 18.64 16.96
N ALA A 246 8.20 18.46 17.48
CA ALA A 246 7.97 17.69 18.69
C ALA A 246 8.42 16.23 18.52
N ASN A 247 8.07 15.59 17.41
CA ASN A 247 8.51 14.23 17.08
C ASN A 247 10.05 14.12 17.00
N LEU A 248 10.72 15.11 16.41
CA LEU A 248 12.17 15.16 16.34
C LEU A 248 12.82 15.34 17.72
N ALA A 249 12.27 16.20 18.58
CA ALA A 249 12.82 16.47 19.92
C ALA A 249 12.77 15.26 20.86
N THR A 250 11.87 14.31 20.63
CA THR A 250 11.80 13.07 21.40
C THR A 250 12.88 12.05 21.02
N ARG A 251 13.58 12.24 19.89
CA ARG A 251 14.64 11.34 19.42
C ARG A 251 15.99 11.87 19.92
N ARG A 252 16.61 11.15 20.86
CA ARG A 252 17.96 11.41 21.41
C ARG A 252 19.02 10.67 20.61
#